data_AF-A0A1I8A6Z6-F1
#
_entry.id   AF-A0A1I8A6Z6-F1
#
_cell.length_a   1.000
_cell.length_b   1.000
_cell.length_c   1.000
_cell.angle_alpha   90.00
_cell.angle_beta   90.00
_cell.angle_gamma   90.00
#
_symmetry.space_group_name_H-M   'P 1'
#
loop_
_entity.id
_entity.type
_entity.pdbx_description
1 polymer ?
#
loop_
_entity_poly.entity_id
_entity_poly.type
_entity_poly.pdbx_seq_one_letter_code
_entity_poly.pdbx_strand_id
1 'polypeptide(L)'
;MYFANELLSDSSLDSFTVRITEKIITHNPSAVILQLDNTKLGIDSSSAGCGVFALDGNKTWKAKKFHIENEEGTLQMVSQAIQSKLYRTLVDFEAHLDNPSADFLNASISSYVAEVM
;
A
#
# COMPACT_ATOMS: atom_id res chain seq x y z
N MET A 1 -5.30 -4.02 -5.04
CA MET A 1 -5.96 -3.28 -3.96
C MET A 1 -5.03 -3.31 -2.76
N TYR A 2 -4.87 -2.22 -2.03
CA TYR A 2 -4.14 -2.24 -0.75
C TYR A 2 -5.04 -1.78 0.39
N PHE A 3 -4.74 -2.22 1.61
CA PHE A 3 -5.44 -1.78 2.82
C PHE A 3 -4.53 -1.95 4.05
N ALA A 4 -4.92 -1.32 5.15
CA ALA A 4 -4.27 -1.40 6.45
C ALA A 4 -5.35 -1.54 7.53
N ASN A 5 -5.18 -2.47 8.47
CA ASN A 5 -6.13 -2.63 9.57
C ASN A 5 -5.93 -1.54 10.62
N GLU A 6 -7.00 -1.04 11.21
CA GLU A 6 -6.91 -0.04 12.29
C GLU A 6 -6.20 -0.60 13.53
N LEU A 7 -6.53 -1.84 13.92
CA LEU A 7 -5.91 -2.52 15.05
C LEU A 7 -4.57 -3.14 14.65
N LEU A 8 -3.50 -2.77 15.37
CA LEU A 8 -2.13 -3.29 15.10
C LEU A 8 -2.01 -4.82 15.26
N SER A 9 -2.83 -5.43 16.12
CA SER A 9 -2.85 -6.88 16.31
C SER A 9 -3.68 -7.64 15.29
N ASP A 10 -4.46 -6.92 14.46
CA ASP A 10 -5.35 -7.54 13.48
C ASP A 10 -4.62 -7.76 12.16
N SER A 11 -4.37 -9.03 11.85
CA SER A 11 -3.78 -9.47 10.59
C SER A 11 -4.79 -10.13 9.66
N SER A 12 -6.09 -9.99 9.92
CA SER A 12 -7.14 -10.59 9.10
C SER A 12 -7.35 -9.81 7.79
N LEU A 13 -7.85 -10.49 6.76
CA LEU A 13 -8.27 -9.84 5.52
C LEU A 13 -9.62 -9.15 5.74
N ASP A 14 -9.66 -7.85 5.49
CA ASP A 14 -10.89 -7.09 5.55
C ASP A 14 -11.90 -7.56 4.49
N SER A 15 -13.12 -7.84 4.94
CA SER A 15 -14.20 -8.36 4.09
C SER A 15 -14.62 -7.39 2.99
N PHE A 16 -14.50 -6.08 3.23
CA PHE A 16 -14.86 -5.06 2.24
C PHE A 16 -13.80 -5.00 1.12
N THR A 17 -12.53 -5.01 1.50
CA THR A 17 -11.38 -5.09 0.60
C THR A 17 -11.43 -6.35 -0.25
N VAL A 18 -11.80 -7.49 0.32
CA VAL A 18 -12.01 -8.75 -0.40
C VAL A 18 -13.07 -8.58 -1.49
N ARG A 19 -14.26 -8.07 -1.15
CA ARG A 19 -15.36 -7.87 -2.11
C ARG A 19 -15.00 -6.91 -3.24
N ILE A 20 -14.31 -5.81 -2.92
CA ILE A 20 -13.81 -4.86 -3.93
C ILE A 20 -12.84 -5.56 -4.87
N THR A 21 -11.88 -6.31 -4.31
CA THR A 21 -10.85 -6.94 -5.13
C THR A 21 -11.42 -8.05 -6.02
N GLU A 22 -12.40 -8.82 -5.55
CA GLU A 22 -13.14 -9.76 -6.39
C GLU A 22 -13.84 -9.08 -7.56
N LYS A 23 -14.37 -7.86 -7.37
CA LYS A 23 -14.94 -7.07 -8.47
C LYS A 23 -13.87 -6.54 -9.44
N ILE A 24 -12.67 -6.21 -8.94
CA ILE A 24 -11.52 -5.84 -9.79
C ILE A 24 -11.07 -7.04 -10.62
N ILE A 25 -11.02 -8.24 -10.03
CA ILE A 25 -10.59 -9.49 -10.69
C ILE A 25 -11.41 -9.80 -11.94
N THR A 26 -12.70 -9.44 -11.98
CA THR A 26 -13.53 -9.66 -13.18
C THR A 26 -13.05 -8.91 -14.42
N HIS A 27 -12.24 -7.86 -14.23
CA HIS A 27 -11.66 -7.05 -15.31
C HIS A 27 -10.12 -7.18 -15.37
N ASN A 28 -9.47 -7.49 -14.24
CA ASN A 28 -8.05 -7.74 -14.14
C ASN A 28 -7.77 -9.02 -13.34
N PRO A 29 -7.70 -10.20 -13.98
CA PRO A 29 -7.55 -11.49 -13.30
C PRO A 29 -6.28 -11.64 -12.45
N SER A 30 -5.27 -10.79 -12.67
CA SER A 30 -4.01 -10.77 -11.94
C SER A 30 -4.04 -9.93 -10.66
N ALA A 31 -5.17 -9.30 -10.34
CA ALA A 31 -5.28 -8.43 -9.18
C ALA A 31 -5.03 -9.17 -7.86
N VAL A 32 -4.32 -8.50 -6.96
CA VAL A 32 -3.96 -8.99 -5.63
C VAL A 32 -4.44 -8.02 -4.54
N ILE A 33 -4.50 -8.54 -3.31
CA ILE A 33 -4.64 -7.73 -2.09
C ILE A 33 -3.25 -7.56 -1.48
N LEU A 34 -2.85 -6.31 -1.24
CA LEU A 34 -1.66 -5.96 -0.47
C LEU A 34 -2.12 -5.45 0.90
N GLN A 35 -1.83 -6.20 1.96
CA GLN A 35 -2.12 -5.82 3.33
C GLN A 35 -0.88 -5.16 3.93
N LEU A 36 -1.03 -3.96 4.49
CA LEU A 36 0.04 -3.31 5.24
C LEU A 36 0.12 -3.87 6.67
N ASP A 37 1.34 -4.12 7.14
CA ASP A 37 1.65 -4.42 8.53
C ASP A 37 2.05 -3.13 9.23
N ASN A 38 1.07 -2.53 9.91
CA ASN A 38 1.23 -1.23 10.55
C ASN A 38 2.25 -1.24 11.69
N THR A 39 2.63 -2.40 12.23
CA THR A 39 3.69 -2.50 13.23
C THR A 39 5.09 -2.26 12.65
N LYS A 40 5.21 -2.27 11.32
CA LYS A 40 6.47 -2.14 10.57
C LYS A 40 6.58 -0.85 9.77
N LEU A 41 5.69 0.12 9.98
CA LEU A 41 5.73 1.43 9.33
C LEU A 41 6.46 2.44 10.23
N GLY A 42 7.78 2.28 10.34
CA GLY A 42 8.65 3.12 11.16
C GLY A 42 9.93 3.53 10.44
N ILE A 43 10.66 4.47 11.03
CA ILE A 43 11.91 5.04 10.48
C ILE A 43 12.98 3.95 10.26
N ASP A 44 13.07 2.95 11.14
CA ASP A 44 14.12 1.93 11.07
C ASP A 44 13.54 0.54 10.73
N SER A 45 12.53 0.49 9.87
CA SER A 45 11.93 -0.77 9.46
C SER A 45 12.92 -1.60 8.64
N SER A 46 13.16 -2.84 9.09
CA SER A 46 14.16 -3.74 8.49
C SER A 46 13.56 -4.72 7.46
N SER A 47 12.28 -4.57 7.12
CA SER A 47 11.61 -5.47 6.17
C SER A 47 10.41 -4.79 5.54
N ALA A 48 9.99 -5.26 4.36
CA ALA A 48 8.71 -4.88 3.77
C ALA A 48 7.56 -4.98 4.80
N GLY A 49 6.95 -3.83 5.13
CA GLY A 49 5.80 -3.73 6.02
C GLY A 49 4.50 -4.15 5.36
N CYS A 50 4.50 -5.23 4.57
CA CYS A 50 3.33 -5.68 3.84
C CYS A 50 3.31 -7.19 3.55
N GLY A 51 2.11 -7.71 3.27
CA GLY A 51 1.86 -9.06 2.79
C GLY A 51 0.97 -9.04 1.55
N VAL A 52 1.15 -10.01 0.66
CA VAL A 52 0.37 -10.12 -0.59
C VAL A 52 -0.52 -11.36 -0.53
N PHE A 53 -1.78 -11.21 -0.93
CA PHE A 53 -2.75 -12.29 -1.06
C PHE A 53 -3.30 -12.32 -2.48
N ALA A 54 -3.39 -13.52 -3.04
CA ALA A 54 -3.99 -13.76 -4.35
C ALA A 54 -5.12 -14.78 -4.22
N LEU A 55 -6.12 -14.66 -5.10
CA LEU A 55 -7.19 -15.62 -5.21
C LEU A 55 -6.66 -16.89 -5.90
N ASP A 56 -6.84 -18.05 -5.27
CA ASP A 56 -6.49 -19.33 -5.86
C ASP A 56 -7.61 -19.90 -6.76
N GLY A 57 -7.35 -21.04 -7.42
CA GLY A 57 -8.33 -21.69 -8.28
C GLY A 57 -9.60 -22.18 -7.57
N ASN A 58 -9.56 -22.29 -6.23
CA ASN A 58 -10.69 -22.68 -5.39
C ASN A 58 -11.42 -21.46 -4.83
N LYS A 59 -11.20 -20.26 -5.39
CA LYS A 59 -11.77 -18.98 -4.94
C LYS A 59 -11.45 -18.68 -3.47
N THR A 60 -10.28 -19.11 -3.00
CA THR A 60 -9.81 -18.84 -1.64
C THR A 60 -8.62 -17.89 -1.70
N TRP A 61 -8.63 -16.85 -0.86
CA TRP A 61 -7.50 -15.93 -0.72
C TRP A 61 -6.34 -16.62 0.01
N LYS A 62 -5.16 -16.62 -0.60
CA LYS A 62 -3.94 -17.24 -0.06
C LYS A 62 -2.79 -16.26 -0.08
N ALA A 63 -2.00 -16.26 0.99
CA ALA A 63 -0.76 -15.52 1.04
C ALA A 63 0.17 -15.98 -0.10
N LYS A 64 0.80 -15.02 -0.76
CA LYS A 64 1.76 -15.24 -1.84
C LYS A 64 3.09 -14.63 -1.46
N LYS A 65 4.15 -15.36 -1.79
CA LYS A 65 5.50 -14.81 -1.76
C LYS A 65 5.60 -13.72 -2.82
N PHE A 66 6.30 -12.66 -2.49
CA PHE A 66 6.56 -11.54 -3.36
C PHE A 66 8.01 -11.09 -3.16
N HIS A 67 8.47 -10.23 -4.05
CA HIS A 67 9.76 -9.55 -3.95
C HIS A 67 9.53 -8.08 -4.30
N ILE A 68 10.12 -7.18 -3.52
CA ILE A 68 10.14 -5.75 -3.84
C ILE A 68 11.42 -5.49 -4.63
N GLU A 69 11.27 -4.95 -5.83
CA GLU A 69 12.41 -4.50 -6.61
C GLU A 69 13.13 -3.38 -5.88
N ASN A 70 14.46 -3.47 -5.76
CA ASN A 70 15.27 -2.55 -4.97
C ASN A 70 14.75 -2.38 -3.53
N GLU A 71 14.52 -3.49 -2.81
CA GLU A 71 13.96 -3.48 -1.46
C GLU A 71 14.76 -2.58 -0.49
N GLU A 72 16.10 -2.61 -0.53
CA GLU A 72 16.95 -1.77 0.31
C GLU A 72 16.74 -0.27 0.05
N GLY A 73 16.79 0.14 -1.23
CA GLY A 73 16.51 1.53 -1.60
C GLY A 73 15.08 1.96 -1.26
N THR A 74 14.11 1.07 -1.44
CA THR A 74 12.70 1.32 -1.08
C THR A 74 12.55 1.56 0.42
N LEU A 75 13.18 0.72 1.26
CA LEU A 75 13.16 0.88 2.72
C LEU A 75 13.83 2.19 3.15
N GLN A 76 14.98 2.52 2.57
CA GLN A 76 15.67 3.79 2.84
C GLN A 76 14.81 5.00 2.45
N MET A 77 14.13 4.95 1.30
CA MET A 77 13.24 6.01 0.85
C MET A 77 12.03 6.19 1.76
N VAL A 78 11.39 5.10 2.17
CA VAL A 78 10.26 5.14 3.09
C VAL A 78 10.69 5.73 4.43
N SER A 79 11.86 5.33 4.95
CA SER A 79 12.45 5.90 6.17
C SER A 79 12.63 7.41 6.06
N GLN A 80 13.26 7.89 4.98
CA GLN A 80 13.46 9.32 4.74
C GLN A 80 12.13 10.08 4.60
N ALA A 81 11.14 9.51 3.91
CA ALA A 81 9.81 10.11 3.77
C ALA A 81 9.08 10.24 5.11
N ILE A 82 9.24 9.28 6.01
CA ILE A 82 8.70 9.36 7.38
C ILE A 82 9.46 10.43 8.18
N GLN A 83 10.79 10.43 8.14
CA GLN A 83 11.64 11.40 8.84
C GLN A 83 11.33 12.85 8.41
N SER A 84 11.18 13.09 7.11
CA SER A 84 10.84 14.40 6.54
C SER A 84 9.37 14.77 6.67
N LYS A 85 8.54 13.85 7.17
CA LYS A 85 7.08 13.99 7.31
C LYS A 85 6.37 14.25 5.98
N LEU A 86 6.88 13.67 4.89
CA LEU A 86 6.29 13.76 3.55
C LEU A 86 4.83 13.27 3.53
N TYR A 87 4.46 12.37 4.44
CA TYR A 87 3.09 11.90 4.60
C TYR A 87 2.08 13.02 4.93
N ARG A 88 2.52 14.18 5.43
CA ARG A 88 1.65 15.34 5.67
C ARG A 88 1.24 16.09 4.42
N THR A 89 1.92 15.85 3.30
CA THR A 89 1.62 16.47 2.00
C THR A 89 0.93 15.50 1.05
N LEU A 90 0.76 14.23 1.44
CA LEU A 90 -0.01 13.27 0.67
C LEU A 90 -1.47 13.67 0.66
N VAL A 91 -2.07 13.62 -0.52
CA VAL A 91 -3.50 13.83 -0.74
C VAL A 91 -4.10 12.49 -1.15
N ASP A 92 -5.10 12.03 -0.42
CA ASP A 92 -5.90 10.89 -0.82
C ASP A 92 -7.17 11.33 -1.57
N PHE A 93 -7.98 10.35 -1.98
CA PHE A 93 -9.20 10.66 -2.72
C PHE A 93 -10.26 11.34 -1.84
N GLU A 94 -10.28 11.08 -0.52
CA GLU A 94 -11.21 11.73 0.40
C GLU A 94 -10.91 13.22 0.53
N ALA A 95 -9.64 13.59 0.72
CA ALA A 95 -9.20 14.99 0.72
C ALA A 95 -9.49 15.70 -0.62
N HIS A 96 -9.43 14.99 -1.74
CA HIS A 96 -9.82 15.53 -3.05
C HIS A 96 -11.34 15.77 -3.17
N LEU A 97 -12.17 14.94 -2.54
CA LEU A 97 -13.62 15.17 -2.51
C LEU A 97 -13.97 16.42 -1.70
N ASP A 98 -13.25 16.69 -0.61
CA ASP A 98 -13.39 17.92 0.17
C ASP A 98 -12.87 19.16 -0.58
N ASN A 99 -11.76 19.00 -1.32
CA ASN A 99 -11.17 20.04 -2.15
C ASN A 99 -10.78 19.49 -3.53
N PRO A 100 -11.59 19.72 -4.57
CA PRO A 100 -11.31 19.23 -5.94
C PRO A 100 -10.02 19.76 -6.56
N SER A 101 -9.38 20.77 -5.97
CA SER A 101 -8.07 21.26 -6.42
C SER A 101 -6.89 20.51 -5.78
N ALA A 102 -7.13 19.64 -4.78
CA ALA A 102 -6.09 18.83 -4.15
C ALA A 102 -5.68 17.68 -5.08
N ASP A 103 -4.39 17.51 -5.34
CA ASP A 103 -3.88 16.51 -6.29
C ASP A 103 -3.75 15.12 -5.66
N PHE A 104 -4.81 14.29 -5.78
CA PHE A 104 -4.76 12.91 -5.29
C PHE A 104 -3.82 11.99 -6.10
N LEU A 105 -3.34 12.41 -7.27
CA LEU A 105 -2.32 11.68 -8.02
C LEU A 105 -0.92 11.91 -7.45
N ASN A 106 -0.75 12.91 -6.58
CA ASN A 106 0.49 13.23 -5.89
C ASN A 106 1.69 13.32 -6.86
N ALA A 107 1.55 14.06 -7.95
CA ALA A 107 2.55 14.13 -9.02
C ALA A 107 3.90 14.67 -8.51
N SER A 108 3.87 15.67 -7.62
CA SER A 108 5.07 16.25 -6.99
C SER A 108 5.85 15.23 -6.16
N ILE A 109 5.16 14.36 -5.42
CA ILE A 109 5.76 13.29 -4.62
C ILE A 109 6.37 12.23 -5.54
N SER A 110 5.67 11.87 -6.63
CA SER A 110 6.19 10.93 -7.61
C SER A 110 7.50 11.41 -8.24
N SER A 111 7.57 12.70 -8.62
CA SER A 111 8.81 13.32 -9.12
C SER A 111 9.93 13.30 -8.08
N TYR A 112 9.63 13.67 -6.83
CA TYR A 112 10.60 13.63 -5.74
C TYR A 112 11.16 12.21 -5.52
N VAL A 113 10.31 11.19 -5.47
CA VAL A 113 10.76 9.80 -5.28
C VAL A 113 11.63 9.33 -6.45
N ALA A 114 11.29 9.71 -7.69
CA ALA A 114 12.06 9.35 -8.88
C ALA A 114 13.42 10.07 -9.00
N GLU A 115 13.59 11.22 -8.34
CA GLU A 115 14.87 11.94 -8.31
C GLU A 115 15.85 11.40 -7.26
N VAL A 116 15.32 10.84 -6.17
CA VAL A 116 16.12 10.37 -5.03
C VAL A 116 16.46 8.87 -5.14
N MET A 117 15.66 8.07 -5.86
CA MET A 117 15.95 6.66 -6.19
C MET A 117 16.75 6.51 -7.47
#